data_AF-A0A653R6T6-F1
#
_entry.id   AF-A0A653R6T6-F1
#
_cell.length_a   1.000
_cell.length_b   1.000
_cell.length_c   1.000
_cell.angle_alpha   90.00
_cell.angle_beta   90.00
_cell.angle_gamma   90.00
#
_symmetry.space_group_name_H-M   'P 1'
#
loop_
_entity.id
_entity.type
_entity.pdbx_description
1 polymer ?
#
loop_
_entity_poly.entity_id
_entity_poly.type
_entity_poly.pdbx_seq_one_letter_code
_entity_poly.pdbx_strand_id
1 'polypeptide(L)'
;MGDDIFEVARILPDSADTVYGLVTLLHPELTPDGWAAFVRDHSQDGTQPSGVFALRDARGMPHALFGFRIARTITGGTTLEISEIAMMRLPGTCLVDALLRFANQLAAQLDLPRIAISLERSAAWPQDHDALQRCGFQIDRVMVLGRARLEPAA
;
A
#
# COMPACT_ATOMS: atom_id res chain seq x y z
N MET A 1 16.47 20.16 -3.80
CA MET A 1 16.29 19.02 -4.73
C MET A 1 16.82 17.82 -3.97
N GLY A 2 15.97 17.17 -3.17
CA GLY A 2 16.42 16.10 -2.28
C GLY A 2 16.55 14.82 -3.07
N ASP A 3 17.66 14.09 -2.89
CA ASP A 3 17.86 12.76 -3.46
C ASP A 3 16.62 11.91 -3.21
N ASP A 4 16.04 11.38 -4.30
CA ASP A 4 15.02 10.36 -4.19
C ASP A 4 15.70 9.05 -3.77
N ILE A 5 15.76 8.85 -2.45
CA ILE A 5 16.36 7.66 -1.82
C ILE A 5 15.65 6.38 -2.27
N PHE A 6 14.36 6.49 -2.61
CA PHE A 6 13.53 5.37 -3.02
C PHE A 6 12.86 5.62 -4.37
N GLU A 7 12.94 4.61 -5.23
CA GLU A 7 12.16 4.48 -6.45
C GLU A 7 10.90 3.63 -6.18
N VAL A 8 9.80 3.95 -6.84
CA VAL A 8 8.59 3.12 -6.81
C VAL A 8 8.54 2.24 -8.05
N ALA A 9 8.52 0.92 -7.87
CA ALA A 9 8.46 -0.04 -8.97
C ALA A 9 7.21 -0.92 -8.84
N ARG A 10 6.46 -1.08 -9.94
CA ARG A 10 5.34 -2.02 -9.98
C ARG A 10 5.86 -3.45 -9.89
N ILE A 11 5.21 -4.26 -9.07
CA ILE A 11 5.46 -5.69 -8.99
C ILE A 11 4.56 -6.36 -10.01
N LEU A 12 5.16 -6.89 -11.07
CA LEU A 12 4.43 -7.70 -12.05
C LEU A 12 4.28 -9.13 -11.51
N PRO A 13 3.19 -9.84 -11.87
CA PRO A 13 3.00 -11.24 -11.45
C PRO A 13 4.22 -12.13 -11.70
N ASP A 14 4.87 -11.96 -12.85
CA ASP A 14 6.06 -12.74 -13.25
C ASP A 14 7.34 -12.36 -12.48
N SER A 15 7.29 -11.30 -11.67
CA SER A 15 8.42 -10.79 -10.88
C SER A 15 8.13 -10.76 -9.38
N ALA A 16 7.03 -11.39 -8.95
CA ALA A 16 6.59 -11.37 -7.56
C ALA A 16 7.62 -12.00 -6.60
N ASP A 17 8.37 -13.00 -7.06
CA ASP A 17 9.45 -13.66 -6.33
C ASP A 17 10.58 -12.70 -5.91
N THR A 18 10.87 -11.67 -6.72
CA THR A 18 11.95 -10.70 -6.48
C THR A 18 11.81 -9.90 -5.18
N VAL A 19 10.59 -9.80 -4.65
CA VAL A 19 10.30 -9.07 -3.40
C VAL A 19 9.85 -9.99 -2.27
N TYR A 20 9.75 -11.31 -2.51
CA TYR A 20 9.22 -12.26 -1.53
C TYR A 20 10.04 -12.29 -0.23
N GLY A 21 11.35 -12.02 -0.30
CA GLY A 21 12.20 -11.90 0.89
C GLY A 21 11.74 -10.82 1.87
N LEU A 22 11.22 -9.69 1.38
CA LEU A 22 10.62 -8.65 2.22
C LEU A 22 9.26 -9.11 2.76
N VAL A 23 8.44 -9.75 1.92
CA VAL A 23 7.11 -10.24 2.28
C VAL A 23 7.19 -11.22 3.44
N THR A 24 8.03 -12.25 3.34
CA THR A 24 8.17 -13.28 4.40
C THR A 24 8.75 -12.72 5.70
N LEU A 25 9.52 -11.62 5.63
CA LEU A 25 10.05 -10.95 6.81
C LEU A 25 8.95 -10.21 7.58
N LEU A 26 8.00 -9.59 6.88
CA LEU A 26 6.92 -8.80 7.47
C LEU A 26 5.65 -9.61 7.76
N HIS A 27 5.41 -10.66 6.97
CA HIS A 27 4.26 -11.57 7.04
C HIS A 27 4.74 -13.03 6.94
N PRO A 28 5.32 -13.59 8.02
CA PRO A 28 5.91 -14.93 8.01
C PRO A 28 4.90 -16.05 7.76
N GLU A 29 3.61 -15.79 7.99
CA GLU A 29 2.51 -16.71 7.72
C GLU A 29 2.16 -16.84 6.23
N LEU A 30 2.60 -15.90 5.38
CA LEU A 30 2.25 -15.90 3.96
C LEU A 30 3.20 -16.83 3.17
N THR A 31 2.62 -17.76 2.43
CA THR A 31 3.39 -18.69 1.58
C THR A 31 3.78 -18.04 0.24
N PRO A 32 4.80 -18.57 -0.47
CA PRO A 32 5.15 -18.07 -1.80
C PRO A 32 3.97 -18.11 -2.78
N ASP A 33 3.21 -19.20 -2.77
CA ASP A 33 2.03 -19.36 -3.62
C ASP A 33 0.91 -18.38 -3.25
N GLY A 34 0.69 -18.14 -1.95
CA GLY A 34 -0.27 -17.16 -1.45
C GLY A 34 0.10 -15.74 -1.87
N TRP A 35 1.39 -15.39 -1.79
CA TRP A 35 1.91 -14.13 -2.28
C TRP A 35 1.74 -13.97 -3.80
N ALA A 36 2.12 -14.98 -4.59
CA ALA A 36 1.97 -14.93 -6.04
C ALA A 36 0.50 -14.80 -6.47
N ALA A 37 -0.41 -15.49 -5.77
CA ALA A 37 -1.85 -15.35 -5.98
C ALA A 37 -2.32 -13.92 -5.65
N PHE A 38 -1.89 -13.37 -4.50
CA PHE A 38 -2.21 -12.00 -4.10
C PHE A 38 -1.79 -10.98 -5.17
N VAL A 39 -0.55 -11.04 -5.66
CA VAL A 39 -0.05 -10.12 -6.70
C VAL A 39 -0.86 -10.24 -7.98
N ARG A 40 -1.19 -11.47 -8.40
CA ARG A 40 -1.98 -11.71 -9.61
C ARG A 40 -3.39 -11.12 -9.48
N ASP A 41 -4.07 -11.37 -8.37
CA ASP A 41 -5.44 -10.93 -8.14
C ASP A 41 -5.53 -9.39 -8.01
N HIS A 42 -4.46 -8.76 -7.52
CA HIS A 42 -4.36 -7.32 -7.34
C HIS A 42 -3.66 -6.59 -8.49
N SER A 43 -3.31 -7.26 -9.58
CA SER A 43 -2.71 -6.63 -10.77
C SER A 43 -3.73 -6.54 -11.90
N GLN A 44 -4.48 -5.44 -11.95
CA GLN A 44 -5.45 -5.18 -13.01
C GLN A 44 -5.10 -3.91 -13.78
N ASP A 45 -5.04 -4.01 -15.11
CA ASP A 45 -4.77 -2.88 -16.02
C ASP A 45 -6.04 -2.32 -16.69
N GLY A 46 -7.21 -2.88 -16.35
CA GLY A 46 -8.49 -2.55 -16.97
C GLY A 46 -9.11 -1.23 -16.52
N THR A 47 -10.44 -1.13 -16.61
CA THR A 47 -11.21 0.08 -16.28
C THR A 47 -11.15 0.52 -14.81
N GLN A 48 -10.69 -0.36 -13.92
CA GLN A 48 -10.35 -0.03 -12.53
C GLN A 48 -8.94 -0.53 -12.26
N PRO A 49 -7.91 0.28 -12.58
CA PRO A 49 -6.54 -0.15 -12.41
C PRO A 49 -6.24 -0.41 -10.93
N SER A 50 -5.54 -1.50 -10.68
CA SER A 50 -5.00 -1.90 -9.39
C SER A 50 -3.63 -2.54 -9.57
N GLY A 51 -2.84 -2.51 -8.51
CA GLY A 51 -1.51 -3.08 -8.56
C GLY A 51 -0.86 -3.13 -7.20
N VAL A 52 0.25 -3.85 -7.15
CA VAL A 52 1.14 -3.87 -6.00
C VAL A 52 2.44 -3.19 -6.41
N PHE A 53 2.94 -2.31 -5.57
CA PHE A 53 4.17 -1.56 -5.77
C PHE A 53 5.17 -1.87 -4.66
N ALA A 54 6.45 -1.74 -4.97
CA ALA A 54 7.55 -1.74 -4.01
C ALA A 54 8.27 -0.39 -4.00
N LEU A 55 8.67 0.07 -2.81
CA LEU A 55 9.70 1.10 -2.66
C LEU A 55 11.06 0.42 -2.64
N ARG A 56 11.94 0.78 -3.57
CA ARG A 56 13.28 0.21 -3.72
C ARG A 56 14.34 1.28 -3.53
N ASP A 57 15.43 0.95 -2.85
CA ASP A 57 16.57 1.85 -2.80
C ASP A 57 17.33 1.87 -4.14
N ALA A 58 18.37 2.71 -4.24
CA ALA A 58 19.22 2.81 -5.43
C ALA A 58 19.93 1.50 -5.83
N ARG A 59 19.93 0.47 -4.97
CA ARG A 59 20.50 -0.86 -5.25
C ARG A 59 19.42 -1.85 -5.72
N GLY A 60 18.18 -1.41 -5.85
CA GLY A 60 17.03 -2.23 -6.19
C GLY A 60 16.47 -3.06 -5.03
N MET A 61 16.95 -2.85 -3.80
CA MET A 61 16.48 -3.60 -2.63
C MET A 61 15.12 -3.07 -2.18
N PRO A 62 14.07 -3.91 -2.06
CA PRO A 62 12.76 -3.47 -1.59
C PRO A 62 12.78 -3.20 -0.07
N HIS A 63 12.21 -2.06 0.33
CA HIS A 63 12.06 -1.64 1.74
C HIS A 63 10.60 -1.50 2.17
N ALA A 64 9.69 -1.37 1.22
CA ALA A 64 8.25 -1.36 1.48
C ALA A 64 7.49 -1.94 0.29
N LEU A 65 6.28 -2.42 0.55
CA LEU A 65 5.29 -2.76 -0.44
C LEU A 65 3.93 -2.18 -0.04
N PHE A 66 3.10 -1.92 -1.04
CA PHE A 66 1.73 -1.46 -0.84
C PHE A 66 0.88 -1.78 -2.07
N GLY A 67 -0.40 -2.05 -1.82
CA GLY A 67 -1.42 -2.13 -2.86
C GLY A 67 -1.96 -0.75 -3.19
N PHE A 68 -2.40 -0.57 -4.44
CA PHE A 68 -3.25 0.56 -4.82
C PHE A 68 -4.48 0.06 -5.58
N ARG A 69 -5.57 0.84 -5.48
CA ARG A 69 -6.74 0.71 -6.36
C ARG A 69 -7.49 2.03 -6.45
N ILE A 70 -8.30 2.18 -7.49
CA ILE A 70 -9.27 3.27 -7.57
C ILE A 70 -10.58 2.82 -6.90
N ALA A 71 -10.95 3.49 -5.82
CA ALA A 71 -12.23 3.29 -5.16
C ALA A 71 -13.26 4.32 -5.62
N ARG A 72 -14.53 3.90 -5.69
CA ARG A 72 -15.67 4.78 -5.96
C ARG A 72 -16.55 4.87 -4.72
N THR A 73 -17.02 6.07 -4.42
CA THR A 73 -17.98 6.30 -3.33
C THR A 73 -19.40 6.24 -3.87
N ILE A 74 -20.37 6.03 -2.97
CA ILE A 74 -21.80 6.11 -3.29
C ILE A 74 -22.22 7.49 -3.81
N THR A 75 -21.46 8.54 -3.48
CA THR A 75 -21.67 9.91 -3.96
C THR A 75 -21.06 10.15 -5.35
N GLY A 76 -20.53 9.12 -6.00
CA GLY A 76 -19.91 9.21 -7.32
C GLY A 76 -18.47 9.75 -7.30
N GLY A 77 -17.88 9.96 -6.13
CA GLY A 77 -16.49 10.39 -5.99
C GLY A 77 -15.51 9.24 -6.29
N THR A 78 -14.32 9.60 -6.78
CA THR A 78 -13.20 8.68 -7.00
C THR A 78 -12.07 8.99 -6.01
N THR A 79 -11.43 7.95 -5.51
CA THR A 79 -10.34 8.05 -4.53
C THR A 79 -9.24 7.06 -4.90
N LEU A 80 -7.99 7.51 -4.88
CA LEU A 80 -6.83 6.62 -4.86
C LEU A 80 -6.75 5.98 -3.48
N GLU A 81 -7.01 4.68 -3.37
CA GLU A 81 -6.84 3.94 -2.12
C GLU A 81 -5.51 3.20 -2.14
N ILE A 82 -4.70 3.46 -1.11
CA ILE A 82 -3.46 2.74 -0.81
C ILE A 82 -3.73 1.88 0.42
N SER A 83 -3.44 0.59 0.32
CA SER A 83 -3.70 -0.42 1.38
C SER A 83 -2.61 -1.49 1.37
N GLU A 84 -2.76 -2.51 2.22
CA GLU A 84 -1.80 -3.63 2.31
C GLU A 84 -0.35 -3.14 2.47
N ILE A 85 -0.18 -2.12 3.30
CA ILE A 85 1.11 -1.45 3.48
C ILE A 85 1.97 -2.28 4.43
N ALA A 86 3.11 -2.77 3.92
CA ALA A 86 4.13 -3.42 4.71
C ALA A 86 5.47 -2.70 4.49
N MET A 87 6.05 -2.14 5.56
CA MET A 87 7.28 -1.34 5.49
C MET A 87 8.33 -1.80 6.51
N MET A 88 9.60 -1.80 6.10
CA MET A 88 10.73 -1.92 7.01
C MET A 88 10.82 -0.72 7.93
N ARG A 89 11.31 -0.93 9.16
CA ARG A 89 11.59 0.18 10.06
C ARG A 89 12.94 0.81 9.72
N LEU A 90 12.88 2.01 9.12
CA LEU A 90 14.03 2.86 8.89
C LEU A 90 13.97 4.10 9.81
N PRO A 91 15.11 4.72 10.16
CA PRO A 91 15.12 5.97 10.89
C PRO A 91 14.38 7.09 10.13
N GLY A 92 13.55 7.86 10.85
CA GLY A 92 12.80 8.99 10.28
C GLY A 92 11.54 8.57 9.52
N THR A 93 11.15 9.39 8.53
CA THR A 93 9.90 9.27 7.76
C THR A 93 10.12 8.96 6.29
N CYS A 94 11.34 8.59 5.89
CA CYS A 94 11.74 8.51 4.48
C CYS A 94 10.85 7.61 3.59
N LEU A 95 10.39 6.45 4.10
CA LEU A 95 9.48 5.57 3.37
C LEU A 95 8.08 6.17 3.24
N VAL A 96 7.57 6.82 4.30
CA VAL A 96 6.28 7.53 4.25
C VAL A 96 6.35 8.71 3.30
N ASP A 97 7.44 9.48 3.32
CA ASP A 97 7.64 10.62 2.42
C ASP A 97 7.71 10.17 0.95
N ALA A 98 8.37 9.03 0.68
CA ALA A 98 8.40 8.42 -0.66
C ALA A 98 7.02 7.91 -1.09
N LEU A 99 6.29 7.21 -0.21
CA LEU A 99 4.92 6.76 -0.46
C LEU A 99 4.01 7.94 -0.79
N LEU A 100 4.06 9.01 0.01
CA LEU A 100 3.21 10.19 -0.18
C LEU A 100 3.54 10.92 -1.48
N ARG A 101 4.82 11.03 -1.84
CA ARG A 101 5.22 11.60 -3.12
C ARG A 101 4.64 10.83 -4.29
N PHE A 102 4.78 9.49 -4.27
CA PHE A 102 4.21 8.62 -5.27
C PHE A 102 2.69 8.73 -5.33
N ALA A 103 2.01 8.67 -4.18
CA ALA A 103 0.56 8.77 -4.09
C ALA A 103 0.03 10.06 -4.72
N ASN A 104 0.68 11.20 -4.44
CA ASN A 104 0.33 12.49 -5.02
C ASN A 104 0.57 12.53 -6.53
N GLN A 105 1.70 11.98 -7.00
CA GLN A 105 2.00 11.91 -8.43
C GLN A 105 0.99 11.03 -9.18
N LEU A 106 0.68 9.84 -8.65
CA LEU A 106 -0.27 8.92 -9.25
C LEU A 106 -1.70 9.49 -9.24
N ALA A 107 -2.13 10.10 -8.13
CA ALA A 107 -3.42 10.76 -8.06
C ALA A 107 -3.54 11.89 -9.09
N ALA A 108 -2.49 12.71 -9.25
CA ALA A 108 -2.46 13.76 -10.27
C ALA A 108 -2.49 13.19 -11.70
N GLN A 109 -1.74 12.12 -11.98
CA GLN A 109 -1.74 11.46 -13.31
C GLN A 109 -3.10 10.85 -13.67
N LEU A 110 -3.84 10.36 -12.68
CA LEU A 110 -5.14 9.73 -12.85
C LEU A 110 -6.32 10.70 -12.66
N ASP A 111 -6.06 12.00 -12.47
CA ASP A 111 -7.06 13.04 -12.18
C ASP A 111 -7.97 12.68 -10.99
N LEU A 112 -7.38 12.13 -9.93
CA LEU A 112 -8.08 11.70 -8.73
C LEU A 112 -8.05 12.81 -7.66
N PRO A 113 -9.20 13.27 -7.17
CA PRO A 113 -9.28 14.40 -6.24
C PRO A 113 -8.92 14.05 -4.80
N ARG A 114 -8.78 12.76 -4.47
CA ARG A 114 -8.58 12.28 -3.09
C ARG A 114 -7.64 11.09 -3.05
N ILE A 115 -6.89 11.01 -1.96
CA ILE A 115 -6.04 9.88 -1.59
C ILE A 115 -6.52 9.38 -0.22
N ALA A 116 -6.70 8.08 -0.08
CA ALA A 116 -6.97 7.43 1.19
C ALA A 116 -5.92 6.35 1.44
N ILE A 117 -5.38 6.32 2.66
CA ILE A 117 -4.31 5.41 3.07
C ILE A 117 -4.82 4.59 4.24
N SER A 118 -4.80 3.27 4.08
CA SER A 118 -5.17 2.32 5.12
C SER A 118 -3.91 1.71 5.71
N LEU A 119 -3.63 2.07 6.96
CA LEU A 119 -2.53 1.53 7.75
C LEU A 119 -3.07 0.51 8.75
N GLU A 120 -2.39 -0.61 8.91
CA GLU A 120 -2.61 -1.46 10.07
C GLU A 120 -2.19 -0.73 11.35
N ARG A 121 -2.90 -0.96 12.46
CA ARG A 121 -2.55 -0.34 13.75
C ARG A 121 -1.14 -0.68 14.24
N SER A 122 -0.68 -1.89 13.94
CA SER A 122 0.67 -2.39 14.20
C SER A 122 1.73 -1.67 13.36
N ALA A 123 1.36 -1.19 12.17
CA ALA A 123 2.24 -0.56 11.20
C ALA A 123 2.27 0.98 11.32
N ALA A 124 1.26 1.61 11.93
CA ALA A 124 1.17 3.07 12.09
C ALA A 124 1.93 3.56 13.33
N TRP A 125 3.22 3.85 13.19
CA TRP A 125 4.01 4.43 14.29
C TRP A 125 3.63 5.91 14.49
N PRO A 126 3.81 6.50 15.69
CA PRO A 126 3.46 7.89 15.95
C PRO A 126 4.07 8.88 14.95
N GLN A 127 5.31 8.64 14.53
CA GLN A 127 6.01 9.48 13.56
C GLN A 127 5.39 9.43 12.15
N ASP A 128 4.87 8.28 11.75
CA ASP A 128 4.20 8.09 10.45
C ASP A 128 2.84 8.80 10.47
N HIS A 129 2.13 8.72 11.60
CA HIS A 129 0.89 9.47 11.82
C HIS A 129 1.14 10.99 11.79
N ASP A 130 2.19 11.47 12.47
CA ASP A 130 2.56 12.89 12.45
C ASP A 130 2.97 13.34 11.05
N ALA A 131 3.64 12.48 10.26
CA ALA A 131 3.96 12.77 8.86
C ALA A 131 2.70 12.92 7.99
N LEU A 132 1.76 11.99 8.11
CA LEU A 132 0.48 12.04 7.42
C LEU A 132 -0.29 13.32 7.76
N GLN A 133 -0.40 13.65 9.05
CA GLN A 133 -1.09 14.87 9.49
C GLN A 133 -0.42 16.15 8.97
N ARG A 134 0.93 16.22 8.98
CA ARG A 134 1.67 17.35 8.40
C ARG A 134 1.42 17.50 6.89
N CYS A 135 1.14 16.41 6.20
CA CYS A 135 0.77 16.42 4.78
C CYS A 135 -0.74 16.64 4.55
N GLY A 136 -1.51 16.97 5.58
CA GLY A 136 -2.94 17.29 5.47
C GLY A 136 -3.87 16.08 5.45
N PHE A 137 -3.36 14.86 5.69
CA PHE A 137 -4.23 13.68 5.86
C PHE A 137 -4.97 13.77 7.18
N GLN A 138 -6.25 13.43 7.13
CA GLN A 138 -7.14 13.38 8.29
C GLN A 138 -7.82 12.03 8.36
N ILE A 139 -8.23 11.63 9.56
CA ILE A 139 -9.01 10.40 9.75
C ILE A 139 -10.41 10.65 9.19
N ASP A 140 -10.75 9.94 8.11
CA ASP A 140 -12.07 9.97 7.45
C ASP A 140 -13.00 8.86 7.98
N ARG A 141 -12.47 7.65 8.14
CA ARG A 141 -13.22 6.44 8.51
C ARG A 141 -12.44 5.52 9.43
N VAL A 142 -13.14 4.68 10.18
CA VAL A 142 -12.56 3.66 11.07
C VAL A 142 -13.00 2.27 10.60
N MET A 143 -12.05 1.35 10.45
CA MET A 143 -12.34 -0.06 10.19
C MET A 143 -12.63 -0.80 11.50
N VAL A 144 -13.72 -1.56 11.53
CA VAL A 144 -14.11 -2.39 12.68
C VAL A 144 -14.10 -3.86 12.24
N LEU A 145 -13.31 -4.69 12.91
CA LEU A 145 -13.16 -6.10 12.62
C LEU A 145 -13.91 -6.95 13.65
N GLY A 146 -14.68 -7.92 13.18
CA GLY A 146 -15.36 -8.93 14.00
C GLY A 146 -15.14 -10.32 13.40
N ARG A 147 -15.19 -11.36 14.24
CA ARG A 147 -15.16 -12.75 13.74
C ARG A 147 -16.56 -13.12 13.25
N ALA A 148 -16.65 -13.65 12.02
CA ALA A 148 -17.88 -14.26 11.55
C ALA A 148 -18.25 -15.44 12.46
N ARG A 149 -19.49 -15.47 12.98
CA ARG A 149 -20.04 -16.63 13.66
C ARG A 149 -20.74 -17.49 12.61
N LEU A 150 -20.19 -18.65 12.32
CA LEU A 150 -20.93 -19.70 11.63
C LEU A 150 -21.87 -20.30 12.66
N GLU A 151 -23.16 -19.95 12.61
CA GLU A 151 -24.16 -20.76 13.30
C GLU A 151 -24.24 -22.11 12.57
N PRO A 152 -24.22 -23.24 13.29
CA PRO A 152 -24.42 -24.54 12.66
C PRO A 152 -25.78 -24.53 11.95
N ALA A 153 -25.80 -24.95 10.69
CA ALA A 153 -27.05 -25.22 9.99
C ALA A 153 -27.85 -26.24 10.80
N ALA A 154 -29.05 -25.83 11.25
CA ALA A 154 -29.99 -26.68 11.97
C ALA A 154 -30.59 -27.77 11.08
#